data_AF-A0A6G4WJT8-F1
#
_entry.id   AF-A0A6G4WJT8-F1
#
_cell.length_a   1.000
_cell.length_b   1.000
_cell.length_c   1.000
_cell.angle_alpha   90.00
_cell.angle_beta   90.00
_cell.angle_gamma   90.00
#
_symmetry.space_group_name_H-M   'P 1'
#
loop_
_entity.id
_entity.type
_entity.pdbx_description
1 polymer ?
#
loop_
_entity_poly.entity_id
_entity_poly.type
_entity_poly.pdbx_seq_one_letter_code
_entity_poly.pdbx_strand_id
1 'polypeptide(L)'
;MATSTRIEDHTIWFKHIDGPKMRERLARLKDDEEINLDVDGVVGRWKRMRTGRDGRPTNAIRPEGAMKAVWNEWFKTRKGEIIELREARLADDYLAANSALFSEWSSPEDEEAFRDL
;
A
#
# COMPACT_ATOMS: atom_id res chain seq x y z
N MET A 1 -4.40 -15.39 8.10
CA MET A 1 -3.57 -14.78 9.17
C MET A 1 -3.40 -13.31 8.83
N ALA A 2 -3.61 -12.43 9.81
CA ALA A 2 -3.31 -11.01 9.65
C ALA A 2 -1.81 -10.84 9.40
N THR A 3 -1.43 -9.92 8.51
CA THR A 3 -0.02 -9.61 8.30
C THR A 3 0.42 -8.61 9.37
N SER A 4 1.60 -8.82 9.95
CA SER A 4 2.13 -7.95 11.00
C SER A 4 3.60 -7.60 10.78
N THR A 5 4.09 -6.57 11.46
CA THR A 5 5.51 -6.25 11.50
C THR A 5 5.92 -5.65 12.84
N ARG A 6 7.23 -5.63 13.13
CA ARG A 6 7.76 -5.05 14.37
C ARG A 6 8.43 -3.71 14.14
N ILE A 7 8.15 -2.76 15.01
CA ILE A 7 8.80 -1.44 15.02
C ILE A 7 10.22 -1.55 15.60
N GLU A 8 11.20 -1.92 14.76
CA GLU A 8 12.60 -2.09 15.19
C GLU A 8 13.56 -1.08 14.58
N ASP A 9 13.14 -0.36 13.54
CA ASP A 9 13.99 0.53 12.75
C ASP A 9 13.16 1.67 12.11
N HIS A 10 13.84 2.68 11.55
CA HIS A 10 13.20 3.76 10.77
C HIS A 10 12.61 3.27 9.44
N THR A 11 12.93 2.04 9.04
CA THR A 11 12.42 1.34 7.87
C THR A 11 11.80 0.00 8.26
N ILE A 12 10.91 -0.52 7.41
CA ILE A 12 10.38 -1.88 7.59
C ILE A 12 11.21 -2.82 6.72
N TRP A 13 11.96 -3.70 7.37
CA TRP A 13 12.69 -4.79 6.72
C TRP A 13 11.76 -5.95 6.40
N PHE A 14 11.86 -6.54 5.21
CA PHE A 14 10.95 -7.62 4.80
C PHE A 14 11.06 -8.86 5.69
N LYS A 15 12.23 -9.09 6.28
CA LYS A 15 12.45 -10.17 7.27
C LYS A 15 11.64 -10.00 8.56
N HIS A 16 11.17 -8.79 8.86
CA HIS A 16 10.33 -8.49 10.04
C HIS A 16 8.83 -8.48 9.72
N ILE A 17 8.44 -8.77 8.48
CA ILE A 17 7.03 -8.87 8.10
C ILE A 17 6.59 -10.32 8.29
N ASP A 18 5.64 -10.57 9.16
CA ASP A 18 4.98 -11.85 9.30
C ASP A 18 3.81 -11.92 8.32
N GLY A 19 4.06 -12.52 7.15
CA GLY A 19 3.08 -12.60 6.07
C GLY A 19 3.75 -12.82 4.70
N PRO A 20 3.81 -14.06 4.19
CA PRO A 20 4.54 -14.36 2.96
C PRO A 20 4.01 -13.58 1.75
N LYS A 21 2.68 -13.50 1.59
CA LYS A 21 2.04 -12.76 0.49
C LYS A 21 2.43 -11.28 0.47
N MET A 22 2.46 -10.62 1.64
CA MET A 22 2.87 -9.22 1.73
C MET A 22 4.35 -9.05 1.37
N ARG A 23 5.23 -9.93 1.86
CA ARG A 23 6.65 -9.90 1.49
C ARG A 23 6.85 -10.06 -0.01
N GLU A 24 6.17 -11.01 -0.63
CA GLU A 24 6.21 -11.24 -2.08
C GLU A 24 5.69 -10.05 -2.87
N ARG A 25 4.62 -9.39 -2.38
CA ARG A 25 4.06 -8.19 -2.98
C ARG A 25 5.06 -7.02 -2.94
N LEU A 26 5.66 -6.77 -1.78
CA LEU A 26 6.66 -5.69 -1.61
C LEU A 26 7.96 -5.97 -2.36
N ALA A 27 8.34 -7.25 -2.50
CA ALA A 27 9.52 -7.65 -3.26
C ALA A 27 9.38 -7.43 -4.78
N ARG A 28 8.13 -7.36 -5.30
CA ARG A 28 7.86 -7.08 -6.72
C ARG A 28 7.86 -5.59 -7.07
N LEU A 29 7.85 -4.70 -6.08
CA LEU A 29 7.96 -3.27 -6.30
C LEU A 29 9.33 -2.94 -6.91
N LYS A 30 9.37 -2.06 -7.90
CA LYS A 30 10.62 -1.53 -8.44
C LYS A 30 11.29 -0.59 -7.44
N ASP A 31 12.58 -0.33 -7.64
CA ASP A 31 13.31 0.66 -6.85
C ASP A 31 12.61 2.03 -6.90
N ASP A 32 12.44 2.67 -5.74
CA ASP A 32 11.66 3.89 -5.52
C ASP A 32 10.15 3.82 -5.83
N GLU A 33 9.62 2.65 -6.20
CA GLU A 33 8.17 2.49 -6.39
C GLU A 33 7.44 2.70 -5.07
N GLU A 34 6.31 3.42 -5.15
CA GLU A 34 5.50 3.82 -4.00
C GLU A 34 4.32 2.88 -3.81
N ILE A 35 3.96 2.64 -2.55
CA ILE A 35 2.79 1.86 -2.16
C ILE A 35 2.13 2.52 -0.95
N ASN A 36 0.80 2.43 -0.85
CA ASN A 36 0.08 2.86 0.35
C ASN A 36 -0.20 1.65 1.23
N LEU A 37 0.15 1.77 2.50
CA LEU A 37 -0.07 0.73 3.49
C LEU A 37 -0.89 1.31 4.63
N ASP A 38 -1.85 0.53 5.10
CA ASP A 38 -2.47 0.70 6.41
C ASP A 38 -1.56 0.02 7.44
N VAL A 39 -1.11 0.81 8.41
CA VAL A 39 -0.24 0.35 9.47
C VAL A 39 -0.89 0.72 10.79
N ASP A 40 -1.43 -0.28 11.49
CA ASP A 40 -2.17 -0.11 12.74
C ASP A 40 -3.31 0.95 12.62
N GLY A 41 -4.03 0.96 11.49
CA GLY A 41 -5.11 1.90 11.21
C GLY A 41 -4.66 3.27 10.68
N VAL A 42 -3.35 3.50 10.51
CA VAL A 42 -2.81 4.71 9.88
C VAL A 42 -2.41 4.40 8.44
N VAL A 43 -3.15 4.96 7.49
CA VAL A 43 -2.82 4.87 6.06
C VAL A 43 -1.72 5.87 5.72
N GLY A 44 -0.63 5.37 5.14
CA GLY A 44 0.51 6.19 4.78
C GLY A 44 1.22 5.68 3.53
N ARG A 45 2.04 6.57 2.95
CA ARG A 45 2.85 6.25 1.78
C ARG A 45 4.18 5.63 2.21
N TRP A 46 4.57 4.59 1.50
CA TRP A 46 5.81 3.88 1.64
C TRP A 46 6.51 3.78 0.29
N LYS A 47 7.84 3.66 0.32
CA LYS A 47 8.66 3.59 -0.87
C LYS A 47 9.65 2.45 -0.78
N ARG A 48 9.75 1.67 -1.85
CA ARG A 48 10.75 0.61 -2.00
C ARG A 48 12.14 1.22 -1.98
N MET A 49 13.01 0.73 -1.09
CA MET A 49 14.40 1.21 -1.05
C MET A 49 15.14 0.79 -2.32
N ARG A 50 16.05 1.64 -2.80
CA ARG A 50 16.93 1.29 -3.94
C ARG A 50 17.82 0.10 -3.63
N THR A 51 18.19 -0.61 -4.67
CA THR A 51 19.31 -1.57 -4.65
C THR A 51 20.58 -0.87 -4.17
N GLY A 52 21.30 -1.50 -3.24
CA GLY A 52 22.53 -0.94 -2.68
C GLY A 52 23.65 -0.83 -3.73
N ARG A 53 24.69 -0.04 -3.43
CA ARG A 53 25.85 0.14 -4.33
C ARG A 53 26.56 -1.17 -4.72
N ASP A 54 26.44 -2.20 -3.87
CA ASP A 54 26.95 -3.57 -4.08
C ASP A 54 26.10 -4.39 -5.09
N GLY A 55 25.03 -3.82 -5.64
CA GLY A 55 24.11 -4.51 -6.56
C GLY A 55 23.10 -5.44 -5.87
N ARG A 56 23.16 -5.57 -4.54
CA ARG A 56 22.20 -6.38 -3.78
C ARG A 56 20.90 -5.60 -3.51
N PRO A 57 19.72 -6.21 -3.71
CA PRO A 57 18.46 -5.57 -3.39
C PRO A 57 18.35 -5.33 -1.88
N THR A 58 18.06 -4.09 -1.49
CA THR A 58 17.81 -3.76 -0.09
C THR A 58 16.39 -4.17 0.26
N ASN A 59 16.15 -5.30 0.90
CA ASN A 59 14.79 -5.80 1.18
C ASN A 59 14.06 -5.03 2.29
N ALA A 60 13.71 -3.78 1.99
CA ALA A 60 13.04 -2.87 2.91
C ALA A 60 12.22 -1.79 2.17
N ILE A 61 11.24 -1.24 2.90
CA ILE A 61 10.49 -0.05 2.52
C ILE A 61 10.71 1.05 3.57
N ARG A 62 10.70 2.29 3.12
CA ARG A 62 10.78 3.47 3.98
C ARG A 62 9.49 4.29 3.95
N PRO A 63 9.09 4.89 5.07
CA PRO A 63 7.92 5.76 5.08
C PRO A 63 8.25 7.08 4.36
N GLU A 64 7.30 7.60 3.59
CA GLU A 64 7.43 8.86 2.86
C GLU A 64 6.29 9.83 3.23
N GLY A 65 6.47 11.12 2.96
CA GLY A 65 5.49 12.14 3.28
C GLY A 65 5.16 12.21 4.78
N ALA A 66 3.88 12.42 5.11
CA ALA A 66 3.40 12.49 6.49
C ALA A 66 3.69 11.22 7.30
N MET A 67 3.70 10.05 6.65
CA MET A 67 3.96 8.77 7.31
C MET A 67 5.36 8.71 7.92
N LYS A 68 6.32 9.46 7.37
CA LYS A 68 7.68 9.54 7.93
C LYS A 68 7.68 10.15 9.34
N ALA A 69 6.86 11.16 9.58
CA ALA A 69 6.75 11.79 10.89
C ALA A 69 6.11 10.82 11.90
N VAL A 70 4.99 10.18 11.51
CA VAL A 70 4.30 9.16 12.32
C VAL A 70 5.24 8.02 12.70
N TRP A 71 5.91 7.42 11.71
CA TRP A 71 6.80 6.28 11.95
C TRP A 71 7.99 6.65 12.83
N ASN A 72 8.57 7.85 12.66
CA ASN A 72 9.66 8.30 13.51
C ASN A 72 9.23 8.55 14.96
N GLU A 73 8.01 9.00 15.18
CA GLU A 73 7.45 9.10 16.52
C GLU A 73 7.25 7.71 17.13
N TRP A 74 6.63 6.79 16.38
CA TRP A 74 6.41 5.42 16.82
C TRP A 74 7.70 4.67 17.09
N PHE A 75 8.75 4.89 16.30
CA PHE A 75 10.06 4.30 16.59
C PHE A 75 10.65 4.78 17.93
N LYS A 76 10.28 5.97 18.42
CA LYS A 76 10.73 6.47 19.73
C LYS A 76 9.85 5.95 20.88
N THR A 77 8.54 5.82 20.65
CA THR A 77 7.55 5.57 21.71
C THR A 77 7.06 4.12 21.78
N ARG A 78 7.05 3.42 20.64
CA ARG A 78 6.48 2.07 20.43
C ARG A 78 7.52 1.04 19.96
N LYS A 79 8.82 1.30 20.16
CA LYS A 79 9.88 0.40 19.71
C LYS A 79 9.71 -1.02 20.29
N GLY A 80 9.80 -2.02 19.43
CA GLY A 80 9.67 -3.44 19.78
C GLY A 80 8.23 -3.98 19.69
N GLU A 81 7.24 -3.11 19.53
CA GLU A 81 5.84 -3.49 19.38
C GLU A 81 5.57 -4.18 18.03
N ILE A 82 4.70 -5.18 18.04
CA ILE A 82 4.21 -5.86 16.83
C ILE A 82 2.88 -5.23 16.47
N ILE A 83 2.81 -4.68 15.26
CA ILE A 83 1.65 -3.96 14.76
C ILE A 83 1.12 -4.60 13.48
N GLU A 84 -0.13 -4.32 13.17
CA GLU A 84 -0.76 -4.85 11.97
C GLU A 84 -0.34 -4.08 10.70
N LEU A 85 -0.26 -4.79 9.58
CA LEU A 85 0.18 -4.25 8.30
C LEU A 85 -0.73 -4.76 7.18
N ARG A 86 -1.31 -3.86 6.39
CA ARG A 86 -2.17 -4.21 5.24
C ARG A 86 -1.88 -3.29 4.05
N GLU A 87 -2.11 -3.76 2.83
CA GLU A 87 -2.08 -2.90 1.65
C GLU A 87 -3.35 -2.05 1.64
N ALA A 88 -3.20 -0.73 1.59
CA ALA A 88 -4.33 0.19 1.52
C ALA A 88 -4.67 0.45 0.05
N ARG A 89 -5.91 0.16 -0.36
CA ARG A 89 -6.45 0.65 -1.63
C ARG A 89 -7.05 2.02 -1.38
N LEU A 90 -6.46 3.06 -1.97
CA LEU A 90 -7.01 4.40 -1.88
C LEU A 90 -8.33 4.48 -2.66
N ALA A 91 -9.24 5.37 -2.24
CA ALA A 91 -10.52 5.58 -2.92
C ALA A 91 -10.38 5.98 -4.40
N ASP A 92 -9.24 6.56 -4.81
CA ASP A 92 -8.91 6.85 -6.21
C ASP A 92 -8.85 5.58 -7.07
N ASP A 93 -8.38 4.47 -6.48
CA ASP A 93 -8.36 3.13 -7.10
C ASP A 93 -9.79 2.60 -7.30
N TYR A 94 -10.69 2.95 -6.38
CA TYR A 94 -12.12 2.65 -6.47
C TYR A 94 -12.83 3.49 -7.52
N LEU A 95 -12.52 4.80 -7.64
CA LEU A 95 -13.08 5.66 -8.68
C LEU A 95 -12.62 5.21 -10.08
N ALA A 96 -11.33 4.89 -10.25
CA ALA A 96 -10.79 4.41 -11.51
C ALA A 96 -11.37 3.04 -11.92
N ALA A 97 -11.54 2.12 -10.97
CA ALA A 97 -12.19 0.83 -11.21
C ALA A 97 -13.70 0.97 -11.51
N ASN A 98 -14.41 1.87 -10.82
CA ASN A 98 -15.83 2.12 -11.09
C ASN A 98 -16.06 2.82 -12.43
N SER A 99 -15.21 3.78 -12.81
CA SER A 99 -15.34 4.49 -14.09
C SER A 99 -15.24 3.54 -15.29
N ALA A 100 -14.47 2.45 -15.18
CA ALA A 100 -14.42 1.41 -16.20
C ALA A 100 -15.71 0.58 -16.29
N LEU A 101 -16.35 0.28 -15.14
CA LEU A 101 -17.62 -0.45 -15.06
C LEU A 101 -18.84 0.37 -15.54
N PHE A 102 -18.82 1.69 -15.36
CA PHE A 102 -19.91 2.57 -15.82
C PHE A 102 -19.87 2.86 -17.33
N SER A 103 -18.78 2.53 -18.04
CA SER A 103 -18.71 2.71 -19.49
C SER A 103 -19.53 1.68 -20.27
N GLU A 104 -19.85 0.53 -19.68
CA GLU A 104 -20.71 -0.51 -20.29
C GLU A 104 -22.22 -0.20 -20.15
N TRP A 105 -22.59 0.76 -19.30
CA TRP A 105 -23.98 1.24 -19.12
C TRP A 105 -24.33 2.44 -20.00
N SER A 106 -23.41 2.88 -20.87
CA SER A 106 -23.66 3.90 -21.89
C SER A 106 -23.82 3.28 -23.29
N SER A 107 -24.46 2.12 -23.37
CA SER A 107 -24.91 1.58 -24.66
C SER A 107 -26.11 2.39 -25.15
N PRO A 108 -26.09 2.94 -26.37
CA PRO A 108 -27.15 3.78 -26.93
C PRO A 108 -28.46 3.03 -27.27
N GLU A 109 -28.67 1.82 -26.74
CA GLU A 109 -29.81 0.95 -27.09
C GLU A 109 -31.02 1.07 -26.13
N ASP A 110 -30.95 1.87 -25.06
CA ASP A 110 -32.07 2.03 -24.10
C ASP A 110 -32.89 3.32 -24.32
N GLU A 111 -32.83 3.92 -25.51
CA GLU A 111 -33.57 5.14 -25.87
C GLU A 111 -34.89 4.88 -26.65
N GLU A 112 -35.31 3.61 -26.80
CA GLU A 112 -36.55 3.24 -27.53
C GLU A 112 -37.72 2.77 -26.66
N ALA A 113 -37.60 2.74 -25.34
CA ALA A 113 -38.67 2.22 -24.45
C ALA A 113 -39.61 3.29 -23.87
N PHE A 114 -39.33 4.59 -24.04
CA PHE A 114 -40.06 5.68 -23.35
C PHE A 114 -40.84 6.62 -24.28
N ARG A 115 -41.17 6.18 -25.49
CA ARG A 115 -41.94 6.98 -26.47
C ARG A 115 -43.38 6.51 -26.72
N ASP A 116 -43.99 5.83 -25.73
CA ASP A 116 -45.43 5.51 -25.76
C ASP A 116 -46.04 5.53 -24.34
N LEU A 117 -46.07 6.70 -23.69
CA LEU A 117 -46.86 6.94 -22.48
C LEU A 117 -47.35 8.39 -22.40
#